data_AF-A0A2A4X136-F1
#
_entry.id   AF-A0A2A4X136-F1
#
_cell.length_a   1.000
_cell.length_b   1.000
_cell.length_c   1.000
_cell.angle_alpha   90.00
_cell.angle_beta   90.00
_cell.angle_gamma   90.00
#
_symmetry.space_group_name_H-M   'P 1'
#
loop_
_entity.id
_entity.type
_entity.pdbx_description
1 polymer ?
#
loop_
_entity_poly.entity_id
_entity_poly.type
_entity_poly.pdbx_seq_one_letter_code
_entity_poly.pdbx_strand_id
1 'polypeptide(L)'
;MSDDMGLIQTSSDFLAQAWSKDSVGKQTSIYDPFSKNAIINTPLFYKTGPEVLQQSIASWFKSFPDALFTVKKVFGYKCNVVCKWVASGTHLGVFKGFDPTKKKIYCSGETTFIFNQEKQIVHYIATLNMEKFLAQLGPQKVSNKLSPQEILMSNLKLLVSSLKKTYNALTSREVECCSLFVSGFSAKQIGLMLRISHRTVETYLEKVRFTLHCTSRIQMIEKFLSEQTYFILQDLARLLTVNYSSNLLL
;
A
#
# COMPACT_ATOMS: atom_id res chain seq x y z
N MET A 1 8.58 -10.14 -24.48
CA MET A 1 7.56 -9.47 -25.33
C MET A 1 6.18 -10.14 -25.25
N SER A 2 6.05 -11.48 -25.33
CA SER A 2 4.73 -12.13 -25.20
C SER A 2 4.15 -12.12 -23.78
N ASP A 3 5.00 -12.28 -22.74
CA ASP A 3 4.52 -12.34 -21.34
C ASP A 3 4.05 -10.99 -20.79
N ASP A 4 4.67 -9.87 -21.19
CA ASP A 4 4.28 -8.53 -20.72
C ASP A 4 2.87 -8.16 -21.17
N MET A 5 2.45 -8.61 -22.37
CA MET A 5 1.12 -8.35 -22.92
C MET A 5 0.01 -9.03 -22.11
N GLY A 6 0.26 -10.24 -21.59
CA GLY A 6 -0.69 -10.95 -20.73
C GLY A 6 -0.96 -10.21 -19.43
N LEU A 7 0.09 -9.74 -18.75
CA LEU A 7 -0.03 -8.99 -17.49
C LEU A 7 -0.71 -7.63 -17.71
N ILE A 8 -0.38 -6.93 -18.80
CA ILE A 8 -1.02 -5.68 -19.20
C ILE A 8 -2.53 -5.87 -19.36
N GLN A 9 -2.94 -6.94 -20.07
CA GLN A 9 -4.34 -7.25 -20.28
C GLN A 9 -5.04 -7.59 -18.96
N THR A 10 -4.46 -8.46 -18.13
CA THR A 10 -5.00 -8.82 -16.80
C THR A 10 -5.21 -7.58 -15.92
N SER A 11 -4.25 -6.67 -15.86
CA SER A 11 -4.36 -5.45 -15.05
C SER A 11 -5.43 -4.48 -15.56
N SER A 12 -5.52 -4.29 -16.89
CA SER A 12 -6.51 -3.41 -17.50
C SER A 12 -7.92 -3.95 -17.32
N ASP A 13 -8.12 -5.25 -17.56
CA ASP A 13 -9.40 -5.93 -17.43
C ASP A 13 -9.88 -5.97 -15.99
N PHE A 14 -8.98 -6.25 -15.05
CA PHE A 14 -9.30 -6.18 -13.63
C PHE A 14 -9.83 -4.79 -13.26
N LEU A 15 -9.13 -3.71 -13.64
CA LEU A 15 -9.59 -2.35 -13.31
C LEU A 15 -10.93 -2.01 -13.96
N ALA A 16 -11.09 -2.35 -15.24
CA ALA A 16 -12.33 -2.10 -15.98
C ALA A 16 -13.52 -2.83 -15.35
N GLN A 17 -13.35 -4.09 -14.95
CA GLN A 17 -14.40 -4.89 -14.33
C GLN A 17 -14.64 -4.48 -12.87
N ALA A 18 -13.59 -4.42 -12.03
CA ALA A 18 -13.73 -4.11 -10.61
C ALA A 18 -14.34 -2.73 -10.35
N TRP A 19 -14.05 -1.75 -11.21
CA TRP A 19 -14.65 -0.41 -11.15
C TRP A 19 -15.82 -0.21 -12.12
N SER A 20 -16.46 -1.30 -12.56
CA SER A 20 -17.76 -1.27 -13.24
C SER A 20 -18.91 -1.37 -12.23
N LYS A 21 -20.06 -0.76 -12.56
CA LYS A 21 -21.27 -0.88 -11.73
C LYS A 21 -21.74 -2.32 -11.56
N ASP A 22 -21.48 -3.17 -12.56
CA ASP A 22 -22.00 -4.54 -12.60
C ASP A 22 -21.31 -5.49 -11.61
N SER A 23 -20.10 -5.13 -11.15
CA SER A 23 -19.28 -5.95 -10.25
C SER A 23 -19.42 -5.57 -8.77
N VAL A 24 -20.04 -4.44 -8.44
CA VAL A 24 -20.11 -3.94 -7.06
C VAL A 24 -21.04 -4.81 -6.21
N GLY A 25 -20.53 -5.34 -5.09
CA GLY A 25 -21.31 -6.12 -4.12
C GLY A 25 -21.57 -7.58 -4.52
N LYS A 26 -20.98 -8.05 -5.63
CA LYS A 26 -21.07 -9.45 -6.07
C LYS A 26 -19.77 -10.20 -5.76
N GLN A 27 -19.91 -11.47 -5.35
CA GLN A 27 -18.77 -12.39 -5.36
C GLN A 27 -18.40 -12.64 -6.82
N THR A 28 -17.17 -12.27 -7.19
CA THR A 28 -16.70 -12.34 -8.59
C THR A 28 -15.30 -12.92 -8.62
N SER A 29 -15.01 -13.74 -9.63
CA SER A 29 -13.68 -14.33 -9.88
C SER A 29 -12.64 -13.30 -10.36
N ILE A 30 -13.00 -12.02 -10.47
CA ILE A 30 -12.07 -10.97 -10.93
C ILE A 30 -10.88 -10.77 -9.96
N TYR A 31 -11.00 -11.24 -8.72
CA TYR A 31 -9.92 -11.19 -7.72
C TYR A 31 -9.02 -12.44 -7.72
N ASP A 32 -9.36 -13.48 -8.49
CA ASP A 32 -8.56 -14.72 -8.59
C ASP A 32 -7.09 -14.49 -9.01
N PRO A 33 -6.75 -13.45 -9.82
CA PRO A 33 -5.35 -13.14 -10.11
C PRO A 33 -4.56 -12.64 -8.90
N PHE A 34 -5.17 -12.31 -7.76
CA PHE A 34 -4.45 -11.85 -6.57
C PHE A 34 -3.91 -13.03 -5.77
N SER A 35 -2.69 -12.87 -5.25
CA SER A 35 -2.21 -13.76 -4.20
C SER A 35 -3.07 -13.56 -2.94
N LYS A 36 -3.24 -14.61 -2.14
CA LYS A 36 -4.01 -14.55 -0.88
C LYS A 36 -3.51 -13.44 0.07
N ASN A 37 -2.20 -13.17 0.04
CA ASN A 37 -1.54 -12.18 0.89
C ASN A 37 -1.13 -10.93 0.10
N ALA A 38 -1.79 -10.62 -1.01
CA ALA A 38 -1.49 -9.44 -1.81
C ALA A 38 -1.60 -8.17 -0.96
N ILE A 39 -0.61 -7.29 -1.07
CA ILE A 39 -0.63 -6.00 -0.39
C ILE A 39 -1.52 -5.05 -1.17
N ILE A 40 -2.48 -4.45 -0.49
CA ILE A 40 -3.36 -3.42 -1.02
C ILE A 40 -2.97 -2.09 -0.37
N ASN A 41 -2.23 -1.30 -1.14
CA ASN A 41 -1.77 0.04 -0.79
C ASN A 41 -2.63 1.06 -1.54
N THR A 42 -3.42 1.83 -0.79
CA THR A 42 -4.25 2.90 -1.34
C THR A 42 -4.02 4.18 -0.53
N PRO A 43 -4.47 5.34 -1.01
CA PRO A 43 -4.35 6.58 -0.24
C PRO A 43 -5.15 6.57 1.06
N LEU A 44 -6.08 5.61 1.24
CA LEU A 44 -6.94 5.52 2.41
C LEU A 44 -6.50 4.49 3.43
N PHE A 45 -5.71 3.47 3.03
CA PHE A 45 -5.26 2.42 3.92
C PHE A 45 -4.16 1.57 3.27
N TYR A 46 -3.47 0.85 4.15
CA TYR A 46 -2.50 -0.18 3.82
C TYR A 46 -2.90 -1.48 4.51
N LYS A 47 -3.30 -2.50 3.74
CA LYS A 47 -3.78 -3.79 4.27
C LYS A 47 -3.44 -4.93 3.32
N THR A 48 -3.56 -6.16 3.82
CA THR A 48 -3.31 -7.39 3.04
C THR A 48 -4.63 -8.09 2.71
N GLY A 49 -4.69 -8.72 1.54
CA GLY A 49 -5.81 -9.53 1.05
C GLY A 49 -6.70 -8.79 0.03
N PRO A 50 -7.13 -9.42 -1.08
CA PRO A 50 -7.99 -8.78 -2.08
C PRO A 50 -9.37 -8.36 -1.55
N GLU A 51 -9.84 -8.98 -0.46
CA GLU A 51 -11.16 -8.69 0.14
C GLU A 51 -11.23 -7.24 0.65
N VAL A 52 -10.11 -6.70 1.15
CA VAL A 52 -10.07 -5.30 1.60
C VAL A 52 -10.20 -4.31 0.44
N LEU A 53 -9.73 -4.69 -0.76
CA LEU A 53 -9.90 -3.89 -1.97
C LEU A 53 -11.35 -3.91 -2.43
N GLN A 54 -11.99 -5.09 -2.45
CA GLN A 54 -13.41 -5.23 -2.79
C GLN A 54 -14.32 -4.39 -1.89
N GLN A 55 -14.10 -4.44 -0.56
CA GLN A 55 -14.84 -3.63 0.41
C GLN A 55 -14.60 -2.13 0.19
N SER A 56 -13.38 -1.73 -0.15
CA SER A 56 -13.05 -0.35 -0.46
C SER A 56 -13.81 0.14 -1.69
N ILE A 57 -13.79 -0.62 -2.80
CA ILE A 57 -14.49 -0.27 -4.04
C ILE A 57 -16.00 -0.11 -3.76
N ALA A 58 -16.61 -1.04 -3.03
CA ALA A 58 -18.01 -0.91 -2.64
C ALA A 58 -18.29 0.36 -1.82
N SER A 59 -17.37 0.73 -0.91
CA SER A 59 -17.48 1.99 -0.15
C SER A 59 -17.39 3.23 -1.06
N TRP A 60 -16.58 3.21 -2.11
CA TRP A 60 -16.51 4.30 -3.08
C TRP A 60 -17.82 4.43 -3.86
N PHE A 61 -18.38 3.33 -4.37
CA PHE A 61 -19.66 3.35 -5.08
C PHE A 61 -20.86 3.73 -4.20
N LYS A 62 -20.80 3.49 -2.89
CA LYS A 62 -21.81 3.99 -1.96
C LYS A 62 -21.85 5.53 -1.91
N SER A 63 -20.70 6.18 -2.04
CA SER A 63 -20.60 7.65 -2.06
C SER A 63 -20.81 8.24 -3.46
N PHE A 64 -20.44 7.50 -4.51
CA PHE A 64 -20.50 7.89 -5.92
C PHE A 64 -21.17 6.79 -6.77
N PRO A 65 -22.49 6.60 -6.67
CA PRO A 65 -23.19 5.46 -7.29
C PRO A 65 -23.24 5.54 -8.82
N ASP A 66 -23.06 6.74 -9.38
CA ASP A 66 -22.98 7.00 -10.81
C ASP A 66 -21.54 7.10 -11.33
N ALA A 67 -20.55 6.67 -10.53
CA ALA A 67 -19.15 6.73 -10.91
C ALA A 67 -18.90 6.01 -12.25
N LEU A 68 -18.13 6.68 -13.10
CA LEU A 68 -17.60 6.18 -14.36
C LEU A 68 -16.08 6.16 -14.23
N PHE A 69 -15.49 5.00 -14.45
CA PHE A 69 -14.05 4.79 -14.40
C PHE A 69 -13.53 4.47 -15.80
N THR A 70 -12.39 5.03 -16.19
CA THR A 70 -11.79 4.80 -17.51
C THR A 70 -10.29 4.67 -17.40
N VAL A 71 -9.76 3.52 -17.79
CA VAL A 71 -8.33 3.31 -18.00
C VAL A 71 -7.91 4.07 -19.26
N LYS A 72 -6.92 4.97 -19.13
CA LYS A 72 -6.44 5.83 -20.22
C LYS A 72 -5.17 5.32 -20.85
N LYS A 73 -4.26 4.79 -20.05
CA LYS A 73 -2.98 4.24 -20.51
C LYS A 73 -2.57 3.08 -19.62
N VAL A 74 -1.91 2.09 -20.21
CA VAL A 74 -1.33 0.96 -19.49
C VAL A 74 0.10 0.78 -19.98
N PHE A 75 1.01 0.61 -19.04
CA PHE A 75 2.44 0.40 -19.30
C PHE A 75 2.88 -0.83 -18.52
N GLY A 76 3.53 -1.78 -19.18
CA GLY A 76 4.09 -2.97 -18.53
C GLY A 76 5.60 -3.03 -18.71
N TYR A 77 6.30 -3.45 -17.67
CA TYR A 77 7.71 -3.82 -17.74
C TYR A 77 8.00 -4.94 -16.75
N LYS A 78 8.35 -6.13 -17.28
CA LYS A 78 8.58 -7.33 -16.48
C LYS A 78 7.35 -7.63 -15.62
N CYS A 79 7.54 -7.71 -14.30
CA CYS A 79 6.47 -8.01 -13.35
C CYS A 79 5.72 -6.78 -12.83
N ASN A 80 5.89 -5.61 -13.45
CA ASN A 80 5.22 -4.38 -13.02
C ASN A 80 4.34 -3.83 -14.13
N VAL A 81 3.09 -3.52 -13.79
CA VAL A 81 2.14 -2.89 -14.72
C VAL A 81 1.55 -1.64 -14.09
N VAL A 82 1.64 -0.51 -14.77
CA VAL A 82 1.09 0.78 -14.35
C VAL A 82 -0.08 1.15 -15.24
N CYS A 83 -1.25 1.32 -14.64
CA CYS A 83 -2.48 1.78 -15.29
C CYS A 83 -2.79 3.22 -14.87
N LYS A 84 -2.80 4.15 -15.82
CA LYS A 84 -3.31 5.52 -15.59
C LYS A 84 -4.79 5.55 -15.89
N TRP A 85 -5.56 6.15 -15.00
CA TRP A 85 -7.02 6.18 -15.11
C TRP A 85 -7.59 7.54 -14.71
N VAL A 86 -8.81 7.78 -15.16
CA VAL A 86 -9.65 8.89 -14.74
C VAL A 86 -10.99 8.35 -14.27
N ALA A 87 -11.60 9.01 -13.31
CA ALA A 87 -12.94 8.70 -12.87
C ALA A 87 -13.75 9.98 -12.62
N SER A 88 -15.06 9.88 -12.80
CA SER A 88 -16.00 10.96 -12.49
C SER A 88 -17.27 10.41 -11.89
N GLY A 89 -17.90 11.14 -10.99
CA GLY A 89 -19.19 10.74 -10.41
C GLY A 89 -19.81 11.88 -9.64
N THR A 90 -21.03 11.69 -9.15
CA THR A 90 -21.77 12.64 -8.36
C THR A 90 -21.70 12.25 -6.89
N HIS A 91 -21.35 13.19 -6.02
CA HIS A 91 -21.26 12.95 -4.58
C HIS A 91 -22.67 12.84 -3.96
N LEU A 92 -23.21 11.62 -3.91
CA LEU A 92 -24.59 11.33 -3.50
C LEU A 92 -24.70 10.56 -2.18
N GLY A 93 -23.60 9.99 -1.69
CA GLY A 93 -23.53 9.38 -0.36
C GLY A 93 -22.39 9.95 0.48
N VAL A 94 -22.43 9.72 1.79
CA VAL A 94 -21.38 10.16 2.73
C VAL A 94 -20.03 9.55 2.35
N PHE A 95 -18.99 10.37 2.26
CA PHE A 95 -17.61 9.92 2.01
C PHE A 95 -16.70 10.38 3.14
N LYS A 96 -16.16 9.47 3.95
CA LYS A 96 -15.15 9.78 4.99
C LYS A 96 -15.50 10.99 5.89
N GLY A 97 -16.78 11.17 6.22
CA GLY A 97 -17.26 12.29 7.05
C GLY A 97 -17.70 13.54 6.28
N PHE A 98 -17.59 13.55 4.96
CA PHE A 98 -18.18 14.56 4.09
C PHE A 98 -19.61 14.16 3.73
N ASP A 99 -20.56 15.07 3.95
CA ASP A 99 -21.95 14.90 3.57
C ASP A 99 -22.13 15.03 2.05
N PRO A 100 -23.11 14.34 1.45
CA PRO A 100 -23.34 14.36 0.01
C PRO A 100 -23.63 15.77 -0.49
N THR A 101 -22.78 16.28 -1.38
CA THR A 101 -22.87 17.66 -1.90
C THR A 101 -23.67 17.77 -3.19
N LYS A 102 -24.05 16.64 -3.80
CA LYS A 102 -24.68 16.56 -5.13
C LYS A 102 -23.85 17.15 -6.27
N LYS A 103 -22.58 17.48 -6.02
CA LYS A 103 -21.66 18.02 -7.02
C LYS A 103 -21.06 16.88 -7.85
N LYS A 104 -20.81 17.17 -9.11
CA LYS A 104 -20.00 16.31 -9.97
C LYS A 104 -18.53 16.48 -9.62
N ILE A 105 -17.85 15.37 -9.38
CA ILE A 105 -16.46 15.28 -8.95
C ILE A 105 -15.66 14.56 -10.03
N TYR A 106 -14.41 14.98 -10.19
CA TYR A 106 -13.46 14.36 -11.10
C TYR A 106 -12.19 13.99 -10.34
N CYS A 107 -11.67 12.79 -10.59
CA CYS A 107 -10.38 12.38 -10.08
C CYS A 107 -9.59 11.62 -11.15
N SER A 108 -8.28 11.61 -10.96
CA SER A 108 -7.36 10.84 -11.77
C SER A 108 -6.30 10.27 -10.86
N GLY A 109 -5.71 9.18 -11.33
CA GLY A 109 -4.75 8.44 -10.55
C GLY A 109 -4.05 7.40 -11.38
N GLU A 110 -3.21 6.65 -10.69
CA GLU A 110 -2.43 5.57 -11.26
C GLU A 110 -2.53 4.37 -10.34
N THR A 111 -2.67 3.19 -10.92
CA THR A 111 -2.60 1.93 -10.20
C THR A 111 -1.43 1.13 -10.72
N THR A 112 -0.51 0.78 -9.83
CA THR A 112 0.60 -0.13 -10.11
C THR A 112 0.28 -1.52 -9.58
N PHE A 113 0.40 -2.52 -10.43
CA PHE A 113 0.35 -3.94 -10.10
C PHE A 113 1.78 -4.49 -10.12
N ILE A 114 2.14 -5.21 -9.06
CA ILE A 114 3.36 -6.00 -9.00
C ILE A 114 2.96 -7.47 -8.99
N PHE A 115 3.56 -8.25 -9.89
CA PHE A 115 3.31 -9.67 -10.07
C PHE A 115 4.47 -10.53 -9.53
N ASN A 116 4.17 -11.74 -9.06
CA ASN A 116 5.21 -12.76 -8.80
C ASN A 116 5.51 -13.57 -10.07
N GLN A 117 6.42 -14.54 -9.93
CA GLN A 117 6.79 -15.46 -11.02
C GLN A 117 5.64 -16.36 -11.47
N GLU A 118 4.68 -16.64 -10.57
CA GLU A 118 3.45 -17.38 -10.86
C GLU A 118 2.36 -16.51 -11.51
N LYS A 119 2.69 -15.27 -11.89
CA LYS A 119 1.78 -14.30 -12.52
C LYS A 119 0.58 -13.91 -11.65
N GLN A 120 0.70 -14.05 -10.33
CA GLN A 120 -0.26 -13.53 -9.36
C GLN A 120 0.09 -12.09 -8.97
N ILE A 121 -0.91 -11.25 -8.75
CA ILE A 121 -0.77 -9.89 -8.21
C ILE A 121 -0.42 -10.01 -6.73
N VAL A 122 0.77 -9.54 -6.37
CA VAL A 122 1.29 -9.54 -4.99
C VAL A 122 1.27 -8.17 -4.35
N HIS A 123 1.20 -7.10 -5.16
CA HIS A 123 1.06 -5.73 -4.67
C HIS A 123 0.17 -4.93 -5.62
N TYR A 124 -0.85 -4.30 -5.06
CA TYR A 124 -1.71 -3.32 -5.70
C TYR A 124 -1.45 -1.96 -5.05
N ILE A 125 -0.97 -0.99 -5.81
CA ILE A 125 -0.67 0.36 -5.33
C ILE A 125 -1.54 1.34 -6.11
N ALA A 126 -2.56 1.88 -5.46
CA ALA A 126 -3.34 2.99 -6.01
C ALA A 126 -2.80 4.33 -5.49
N THR A 127 -2.58 5.26 -6.41
CA THR A 127 -2.29 6.66 -6.12
C THR A 127 -3.35 7.53 -6.76
N LEU A 128 -3.83 8.53 -6.02
CA LEU A 128 -4.77 9.52 -6.54
C LEU A 128 -4.46 10.86 -5.89
N ASN A 129 -4.73 11.95 -6.61
CA ASN A 129 -4.55 13.29 -6.04
C ASN A 129 -5.66 13.58 -5.01
N MET A 130 -5.45 13.11 -3.78
CA MET A 130 -6.41 13.25 -2.68
C MET A 130 -6.72 14.70 -2.36
N GLU A 131 -5.75 15.60 -2.47
CA GLU A 131 -5.96 17.03 -2.20
C GLU A 131 -6.96 17.64 -3.20
N LYS A 132 -6.71 17.47 -4.50
CA LYS A 132 -7.63 17.93 -5.56
C LYS A 132 -8.99 17.26 -5.46
N PHE A 133 -9.04 15.99 -5.06
CA PHE A 133 -10.29 15.27 -4.88
C PHE A 133 -11.09 15.81 -3.68
N LEU A 134 -10.48 15.91 -2.50
CA LEU A 134 -11.12 16.37 -1.27
C LEU A 134 -11.58 17.84 -1.39
N ALA A 135 -10.82 18.69 -2.08
CA ALA A 135 -11.22 20.08 -2.33
C ALA A 135 -12.57 20.21 -3.06
N GLN A 136 -12.99 19.19 -3.82
CA GLN A 136 -14.27 19.18 -4.52
C GLN A 136 -15.45 18.72 -3.62
N LEU A 137 -15.18 18.05 -2.49
CA LEU A 137 -16.20 17.51 -1.57
C LEU A 137 -16.78 18.56 -0.61
N GLY A 138 -16.33 19.81 -0.68
CA GLY A 138 -16.82 20.90 0.14
C GLY A 138 -16.13 20.98 1.51
N PRO A 139 -16.63 21.84 2.42
CA PRO A 139 -16.03 22.04 3.74
C PRO A 139 -16.15 20.76 4.57
N GLN A 140 -15.03 20.29 5.09
CA GLN A 140 -15.01 19.18 6.03
C GLN A 140 -15.62 19.65 7.36
N LYS A 141 -16.60 18.91 7.91
CA LYS A 141 -17.03 19.08 9.31
C LYS A 141 -15.84 18.73 10.18
N VAL A 142 -15.15 19.77 10.68
CA VAL A 142 -13.98 19.76 11.58
C VAL A 142 -13.39 18.37 11.82
N SER A 143 -12.36 18.00 11.05
CA SER A 143 -11.37 17.06 11.57
C SER A 143 -10.27 17.89 12.18
N ASN A 144 -9.80 17.55 13.37
CA ASN A 144 -8.46 17.97 13.79
C ASN A 144 -7.55 17.62 12.61
N LYS A 145 -7.00 18.63 11.94
CA LYS A 145 -5.99 18.40 10.91
C LYS A 145 -4.81 17.81 11.67
N LEU A 146 -4.65 16.50 11.59
CA LEU A 146 -3.46 15.83 12.09
C LEU A 146 -2.27 16.55 11.43
N SER A 147 -1.34 17.00 12.26
CA SER A 147 -0.08 17.53 11.80
C SER A 147 0.62 16.50 10.89
N PRO A 148 1.52 16.95 9.98
CA PRO A 148 2.32 16.04 9.17
C PRO A 148 3.02 14.95 9.99
N GLN A 149 3.43 15.26 11.22
CA GLN A 149 4.05 14.32 12.15
C GLN A 149 3.07 13.26 12.66
N GLU A 150 1.84 13.63 13.01
CA GLU A 150 0.83 12.68 13.46
C GLU A 150 0.39 11.73 12.33
N ILE A 151 0.30 12.24 11.09
CA ILE A 151 0.03 11.41 9.91
C ILE A 151 1.16 10.40 9.70
N LEU A 152 2.41 10.87 9.77
CA LEU A 152 3.59 10.01 9.64
C LEU A 152 3.59 8.91 10.70
N MET A 153 3.33 9.26 11.96
CA MET A 153 3.31 8.32 13.08
C MET A 153 2.18 7.29 12.95
N SER A 154 1.00 7.72 12.49
CA SER A 154 -0.12 6.83 12.17
C SER A 154 0.27 5.80 11.09
N ASN A 155 0.87 6.27 9.99
CA ASN A 155 1.31 5.40 8.89
C ASN A 155 2.39 4.41 9.34
N LEU A 156 3.38 4.85 10.12
CA LEU A 156 4.39 3.98 10.72
C LEU A 156 3.73 2.87 11.55
N LYS A 157 2.80 3.23 12.44
CA LYS A 157 2.10 2.28 13.30
C LYS A 157 1.30 1.25 12.49
N LEU A 158 0.66 1.67 11.39
CA LEU A 158 -0.08 0.77 10.50
C LEU A 158 0.84 -0.27 9.86
N LEU A 159 1.96 0.16 9.25
CA LEU A 159 2.90 -0.76 8.59
C LEU A 159 3.53 -1.75 9.57
N VAL A 160 3.97 -1.28 10.74
CA VAL A 160 4.49 -2.14 11.80
C VAL A 160 3.42 -3.14 12.25
N SER A 161 2.17 -2.70 12.42
CA SER A 161 1.08 -3.60 12.82
C SER A 161 0.77 -4.67 11.77
N SER A 162 0.89 -4.33 10.48
CA SER A 162 0.72 -5.26 9.37
C SER A 162 1.79 -6.34 9.39
N LEU A 163 3.06 -5.94 9.50
CA LEU A 163 4.19 -6.87 9.58
C LEU A 163 4.13 -7.76 10.82
N LYS A 164 3.70 -7.22 11.97
CA LYS A 164 3.54 -8.02 13.20
C LYS A 164 2.40 -9.03 13.13
N LYS A 165 1.39 -8.83 12.27
CA LYS A 165 0.38 -9.88 12.04
C LYS A 165 0.98 -11.08 11.32
N THR A 166 1.88 -10.85 10.38
CA THR A 166 2.63 -11.90 9.69
C THR A 166 3.71 -12.51 10.57
N TYR A 167 4.44 -11.68 11.32
CA TYR A 167 5.57 -12.05 12.18
C TYR A 167 5.26 -11.74 13.65
N ASN A 168 4.31 -12.48 14.22
CA ASN A 168 3.80 -12.23 15.58
C ASN A 168 4.87 -12.35 16.68
N ALA A 169 5.92 -13.14 16.45
CA ALA A 169 7.04 -13.31 17.37
C ALA A 169 8.03 -12.13 17.37
N LEU A 170 7.97 -11.25 16.36
CA LEU A 170 8.86 -10.09 16.28
C LEU A 170 8.31 -8.88 17.04
N THR A 171 9.19 -8.20 17.75
CA THR A 171 8.92 -6.90 18.37
C THR A 171 8.86 -5.79 17.31
N SER A 172 8.25 -4.66 17.66
CA SER A 172 8.21 -3.49 16.75
C SER A 172 9.62 -3.00 16.40
N ARG A 173 10.56 -3.02 17.34
CA ARG A 173 11.95 -2.62 17.11
C ARG A 173 12.71 -3.56 16.18
N GLU A 174 12.47 -4.86 16.31
CA GLU A 174 13.01 -5.86 15.39
C GLU A 174 12.49 -5.66 13.97
N VAL A 175 11.20 -5.36 13.81
CA VAL A 175 10.58 -5.02 12.52
C VAL A 175 11.19 -3.75 11.91
N GLU A 176 11.34 -2.68 12.71
CA GLU A 176 11.98 -1.43 12.25
C GLU A 176 13.43 -1.65 11.80
N CYS A 177 14.23 -2.38 12.60
CA CYS A 177 15.61 -2.71 12.25
C CYS A 177 15.70 -3.53 10.97
N CYS A 178 14.85 -4.55 10.82
CA CYS A 178 14.80 -5.37 9.61
C CYS A 178 14.40 -4.57 8.38
N SER A 179 13.43 -3.65 8.53
CA SER A 179 12.98 -2.79 7.42
C SER A 179 14.12 -1.96 6.85
N LEU A 180 14.88 -1.30 7.72
CA LEU A 180 16.04 -0.50 7.31
C LEU A 180 17.19 -1.40 6.80
N PHE A 181 17.44 -2.55 7.42
CA PHE A 181 18.48 -3.48 6.97
C PHE A 181 18.22 -4.01 5.54
N VAL A 182 16.99 -4.47 5.27
CA VAL A 182 16.56 -4.98 3.95
C VAL A 182 16.61 -3.89 2.89
N SER A 183 16.50 -2.63 3.29
CA SER A 183 16.63 -1.45 2.43
C SER A 183 18.08 -0.97 2.24
N GLY A 184 19.08 -1.71 2.74
CA GLY A 184 20.50 -1.47 2.50
C GLY A 184 21.21 -0.58 3.52
N PHE A 185 20.56 -0.20 4.63
CA PHE A 185 21.21 0.60 5.67
C PHE A 185 22.14 -0.26 6.55
N SER A 186 23.32 0.27 6.87
CA SER A 186 24.27 -0.35 7.80
C SER A 186 23.81 -0.25 9.25
N ALA A 187 24.27 -1.15 10.13
CA ALA A 187 23.93 -1.10 11.56
C ALA A 187 24.27 0.24 12.23
N LYS A 188 25.32 0.93 11.77
CA LYS A 188 25.68 2.28 12.22
C LYS A 188 24.61 3.32 11.82
N GLN A 189 24.20 3.32 10.56
CA GLN A 189 23.15 4.22 10.07
C GLN A 189 21.82 3.95 10.77
N ILE A 190 21.43 2.68 10.91
CA ILE A 190 20.21 2.27 11.61
C ILE A 190 20.22 2.73 13.06
N GLY A 191 21.36 2.57 13.75
CA GLY A 191 21.51 3.01 15.14
C GLY A 191 21.26 4.52 15.29
N LEU A 192 21.83 5.33 14.39
CA LEU A 192 21.59 6.77 14.36
C LEU A 192 20.12 7.10 14.12
N MET A 193 19.48 6.44 13.15
CA MET A 193 18.10 6.70 12.77
C MET A 193 17.10 6.35 13.87
N LEU A 194 17.33 5.23 14.56
CA LEU A 194 16.44 4.71 15.61
C LEU A 194 16.83 5.17 17.02
N ARG A 195 17.90 5.98 17.15
CA ARG A 195 18.47 6.47 18.41
C ARG A 195 18.84 5.34 19.38
N ILE A 196 19.52 4.32 18.87
CA ILE A 196 20.04 3.16 19.62
C ILE A 196 21.49 2.84 19.19
N SER A 197 22.20 2.01 19.95
CA SER A 197 23.56 1.63 19.56
C SER A 197 23.58 0.68 18.36
N HIS A 198 24.60 0.77 17.50
CA HIS A 198 24.78 -0.16 16.38
C HIS A 198 24.89 -1.63 16.85
N ARG A 199 25.46 -1.89 18.02
CA ARG A 199 25.49 -3.23 18.64
C ARG A 199 24.09 -3.72 18.98
N THR A 200 23.22 -2.83 19.46
CA THR A 200 21.81 -3.16 19.73
C THR A 200 21.08 -3.54 18.43
N VAL A 201 21.37 -2.83 17.32
CA VAL A 201 20.83 -3.19 15.99
C VAL A 201 21.28 -4.57 15.57
N GLU A 202 22.57 -4.88 15.69
CA GLU A 202 23.10 -6.21 15.36
C GLU A 202 22.43 -7.32 16.18
N THR A 203 22.25 -7.08 17.48
CA THR A 203 21.51 -8.00 18.36
C THR A 203 20.07 -8.19 17.90
N TYR A 204 19.36 -7.13 17.50
CA TYR A 204 18.00 -7.27 16.98
C TYR A 204 17.95 -8.07 15.67
N LEU A 205 18.82 -7.76 14.72
CA LEU A 205 18.87 -8.49 13.44
C LEU A 205 19.21 -9.97 13.64
N GLU A 206 20.10 -10.27 14.59
CA GLU A 206 20.47 -11.64 14.93
C GLU A 206 19.33 -12.40 15.58
N LYS A 207 18.59 -11.76 16.51
CA LYS A 207 17.36 -12.35 17.07
C LYS A 207 16.34 -12.64 15.99
N VAL A 208 16.09 -11.69 15.08
CA VAL A 208 15.15 -11.92 13.97
C VAL A 208 15.60 -13.10 13.12
N ARG A 209 16.90 -13.19 12.79
CA ARG A 209 17.45 -14.30 12.02
C ARG A 209 17.11 -15.65 12.66
N PHE A 210 17.30 -15.78 13.97
CA PHE A 210 16.94 -16.99 14.73
C PHE A 210 15.43 -17.23 14.77
N THR A 211 14.63 -16.20 15.08
CA THR A 211 13.16 -16.31 15.16
C THR A 211 12.52 -16.71 13.82
N LEU A 212 13.09 -16.27 12.70
CA LEU A 212 12.61 -16.61 11.36
C LEU A 212 13.26 -17.88 10.79
N HIS A 213 14.04 -18.61 11.59
CA HIS A 213 14.76 -19.83 11.20
C HIS A 213 15.65 -19.65 9.96
N CYS A 214 16.28 -18.48 9.85
CA CYS A 214 17.21 -18.17 8.78
C CYS A 214 18.66 -18.46 9.23
N THR A 215 19.49 -18.94 8.31
CA THR A 215 20.90 -19.25 8.51
C THR A 215 21.81 -18.08 8.18
N SER A 216 21.33 -17.15 7.35
CA SER A 216 22.06 -15.96 6.94
C SER A 216 21.12 -14.76 6.79
N ARG A 217 21.70 -13.55 6.76
CA ARG A 217 20.95 -12.32 6.47
C ARG A 217 20.40 -12.30 5.04
N ILE A 218 21.07 -12.95 4.09
CA ILE A 218 20.59 -13.10 2.71
C ILE A 218 19.32 -13.94 2.70
N GLN A 219 19.31 -15.06 3.44
CA GLN A 219 18.12 -15.92 3.54
C GLN A 219 16.93 -15.20 4.19
N MET A 220 17.16 -14.26 5.10
CA MET A 220 16.08 -13.39 5.61
C MET A 220 15.45 -12.56 4.48
N ILE A 221 16.26 -11.94 3.62
CA ILE A 221 15.77 -11.15 2.48
C ILE A 221 14.99 -12.04 1.52
N GLU A 222 15.51 -13.22 1.18
CA GLU A 222 14.83 -14.20 0.33
C GLU A 222 13.48 -14.62 0.91
N LYS A 223 13.42 -14.86 2.23
CA LYS A 223 12.18 -15.18 2.94
C LYS A 223 11.15 -14.05 2.86
N PHE A 224 11.57 -12.80 3.06
CA PHE A 224 10.67 -11.64 2.94
C PHE A 224 10.16 -11.45 1.50
N LEU A 225 10.98 -11.77 0.50
CA LEU A 225 10.57 -11.76 -0.90
C LEU A 225 9.57 -12.88 -1.17
N SER A 226 9.83 -14.11 -0.72
CA SER A 226 8.92 -15.26 -0.92
C SER A 226 7.57 -15.07 -0.23
N GLU A 227 7.57 -14.44 0.94
CA GLU A 227 6.36 -14.16 1.72
C GLU A 227 5.69 -12.84 1.32
N GLN A 228 6.21 -12.14 0.31
CA GLN A 228 5.69 -10.89 -0.23
C GLN A 228 5.64 -9.74 0.79
N THR A 229 6.38 -9.82 1.89
CA THR A 229 6.45 -8.78 2.93
C THR A 229 7.56 -7.75 2.66
N TYR A 230 8.46 -8.04 1.72
CA TYR A 230 9.57 -7.16 1.32
C TYR A 230 9.12 -5.72 1.01
N PHE A 231 8.01 -5.54 0.28
CA PHE A 231 7.51 -4.21 -0.06
C PHE A 231 7.01 -3.41 1.15
N ILE A 232 6.37 -4.09 2.12
CA ILE A 232 5.95 -3.45 3.38
C ILE A 232 7.16 -2.99 4.19
N LEU A 233 8.21 -3.80 4.21
CA LEU A 233 9.49 -3.47 4.85
C LEU A 233 10.15 -2.25 4.18
N GLN A 234 10.13 -2.17 2.85
CA GLN A 234 10.65 -1.00 2.12
C GLN A 234 9.83 0.27 2.37
N ASP A 235 8.50 0.17 2.37
CA ASP A 235 7.62 1.31 2.67
C ASP A 235 7.85 1.83 4.10
N LEU A 236 8.01 0.91 5.06
CA LEU A 236 8.31 1.25 6.45
C LEU A 236 9.69 1.92 6.56
N ALA A 237 10.71 1.39 5.89
CA ALA A 237 12.03 2.00 5.85
C ALA A 237 11.98 3.42 5.30
N ARG A 238 11.23 3.66 4.21
CA ARG A 238 11.03 5.00 3.65
C ARG A 238 10.41 5.94 4.67
N LEU A 239 9.36 5.54 5.38
CA LEU A 239 8.76 6.40 6.41
C LEU A 239 9.69 6.66 7.60
N LEU A 240 10.48 5.66 8.02
CA LEU A 240 11.49 5.82 9.08
C LEU A 240 12.58 6.83 8.67
N THR A 241 13.03 6.80 7.41
CA THR A 241 14.01 7.80 6.90
C THR A 241 13.46 9.22 6.90
N VAL A 242 12.20 9.40 6.50
CA VAL A 242 11.53 10.70 6.54
C VAL A 242 11.40 11.19 7.98
N ASN A 243 10.98 10.32 8.90
CA ASN A 243 10.86 10.66 10.32
C ASN A 243 12.19 11.10 10.92
N TYR A 244 13.29 10.39 10.61
CA TYR A 244 14.62 10.79 11.05
C TYR A 244 15.03 12.17 10.53
N SER A 245 14.83 12.42 9.23
CA SER A 245 15.19 13.69 8.58
C SER A 245 14.39 14.87 9.15
N SER A 246 13.09 14.68 9.40
CA SER A 246 12.24 15.72 10.00
C SER A 246 12.65 16.06 11.44
N ASN A 247 13.22 15.10 12.18
CA ASN A 247 13.71 15.32 13.55
C ASN A 247 15.14 15.90 13.60
N LEU A 248 15.82 16.06 12.46
CA LEU A 248 17.11 16.76 12.35
C LEU A 248 16.93 18.25 12.02
N LEU A 249 15.78 18.63 11.46
CA LEU A 249 15.44 20.00 11.06
C LEU A 249 14.65 20.77 12.15
N LEU A 250 14.47 20.16 13.32
CA LEU A 250 13.87 20.71 14.54
C LEU A 250 14.90 20.69 15.65
#